data_AF-A0A836EPQ4-F1
#
_entry.id   AF-A0A836EPQ4-F1
#
_cell.length_a   1.000
_cell.length_b   1.000
_cell.length_c   1.000
_cell.angle_alpha   90.00
_cell.angle_beta   90.00
_cell.angle_gamma   90.00
#
_symmetry.space_group_name_H-M   'P 1'
#
loop_
_entity.id
_entity.type
_entity.pdbx_description
1 polymer ?
#
loop_
_entity_poly.entity_id
_entity_poly.type
_entity_poly.pdbx_seq_one_letter_code
_entity_poly.pdbx_strand_id
1 'polypeptide(L)'
;MLPELGKILQVDESTVSKRLKGLGMIQKQGHWVPYELKPRDVERRFGTCDLLLQRQRRKDFLHRIVTGDEKWIHYDNPKRRKS
;
A
#
# COMPACT_ATOMS: atom_id res chain seq x y z
N MET A 1 3.64 14.44 -14.11
CA MET A 1 4.37 13.30 -14.71
C MET A 1 4.67 13.49 -16.20
N LEU A 2 3.71 13.42 -17.14
CA LEU A 2 4.02 13.55 -18.58
C LEU A 2 4.61 14.91 -18.97
N PRO A 3 4.08 16.06 -18.50
CA PRO A 3 4.65 17.37 -18.82
C PRO A 3 6.03 17.61 -18.16
N GLU A 4 6.24 17.07 -16.96
CA GLU A 4 7.53 17.15 -16.26
C GLU A 4 8.60 16.33 -16.99
N LEU A 5 8.24 15.11 -17.42
CA LEU A 5 9.14 14.23 -18.16
C LEU A 5 9.46 14.80 -19.55
N GLY A 6 8.49 15.43 -20.22
CA GLY A 6 8.70 16.15 -21.47
C GLY A 6 9.70 17.31 -21.32
N LYS A 7 9.59 18.10 -20.23
CA LYS A 7 10.56 19.18 -19.93
C LYS A 7 11.96 18.65 -19.65
N ILE A 8 12.11 17.61 -18.83
CA ILE A 8 13.41 17.01 -18.48
C ILE A 8 14.10 16.45 -19.73
N LEU A 9 13.34 15.79 -20.61
CA LEU A 9 13.86 15.15 -21.81
C LEU A 9 13.90 16.08 -23.03
N GLN A 10 13.43 17.33 -22.90
CA GLN A 10 13.29 18.31 -24.00
C GLN A 10 12.50 17.77 -25.20
N VAL A 11 11.42 17.04 -24.95
CA VAL A 11 10.54 16.48 -25.98
C VAL A 11 9.10 16.84 -25.69
N ASP A 12 8.30 16.88 -26.76
CA ASP A 12 6.86 17.10 -26.64
C ASP A 12 6.18 15.99 -25.82
N GLU A 13 5.16 16.37 -25.04
CA GLU A 13 4.39 15.47 -24.18
C GLU A 13 3.78 14.29 -24.96
N SER A 14 3.34 14.53 -26.20
CA SER A 14 2.76 13.48 -27.05
C SER A 14 3.79 12.41 -27.41
N THR A 15 5.07 12.77 -27.52
CA THR A 15 6.17 11.83 -27.79
C THR A 15 6.40 10.93 -26.58
N VAL A 16 6.38 11.51 -25.37
CA VAL A 16 6.49 10.77 -24.10
C VAL A 16 5.32 9.81 -23.94
N SER A 17 4.09 10.27 -24.18
CA SER A 17 2.87 9.45 -24.06
C SER A 17 2.89 8.26 -25.03
N LYS A 18 3.24 8.48 -26.30
CA LYS A 18 3.35 7.42 -27.31
C LYS A 18 4.40 6.37 -26.93
N ARG A 19 5.57 6.80 -26.45
CA ARG A 19 6.63 5.87 -26.01
C ARG A 19 6.20 5.05 -24.80
N LEU A 20 5.60 5.68 -23.78
CA LEU A 20 5.11 4.95 -22.60
C LEU A 20 4.05 3.90 -22.96
N LYS A 21 3.14 4.23 -23.88
CA LYS A 21 2.17 3.26 -24.43
C LYS A 21 2.86 2.12 -25.19
N GLY A 22 3.84 2.43 -26.03
CA GLY A 22 4.62 1.41 -26.75
C GLY A 22 5.41 0.47 -25.82
N LEU A 23 5.81 0.95 -24.65
CA LEU A 23 6.45 0.17 -23.60
C LEU A 23 5.45 -0.62 -22.72
N GLY A 24 4.13 -0.48 -22.95
CA GLY A 24 3.10 -1.12 -22.12
C GLY A 24 2.94 -0.50 -20.72
N MET A 25 3.46 0.70 -20.50
CA MET A 25 3.35 1.40 -19.22
C MET A 25 1.94 1.96 -19.04
N ILE A 26 1.37 1.73 -17.86
CA ILE A 26 0.05 2.25 -17.47
C ILE A 26 0.15 3.10 -16.20
N GLN A 27 -0.65 4.16 -16.13
CA GLN A 27 -0.73 4.98 -14.92
C GLN A 27 -1.58 4.24 -13.89
N LYS A 28 -1.00 3.93 -12.73
CA LYS A 28 -1.72 3.38 -11.58
C LYS A 28 -1.79 4.44 -10.50
N GLN A 29 -2.94 4.51 -9.83
CA GLN A 29 -3.06 5.33 -8.64
C GLN A 29 -2.22 4.73 -7.52
N GLY A 30 -1.60 5.59 -6.71
CA GLY A 30 -0.89 5.17 -5.51
C GLY A 30 -1.86 4.59 -4.47
N HIS A 31 -1.35 3.67 -3.66
CA HIS A 31 -2.10 3.20 -2.49
C HIS A 31 -1.95 4.19 -1.35
N TRP A 32 -3.05 4.41 -0.62
CA TRP A 32 -3.01 5.22 0.59
C TRP A 32 -2.41 4.40 1.72
N VAL A 33 -1.32 4.90 2.32
CA VAL A 33 -0.66 4.29 3.47
C VAL A 33 -0.85 5.24 4.66
N PRO A 34 -1.38 4.76 5.81
CA PRO A 34 -1.76 5.64 6.92
C PRO A 34 -0.60 6.44 7.53
N TYR A 35 0.62 5.90 7.51
CA TYR A 35 1.76 6.50 8.17
C TYR A 35 3.09 6.13 7.50
N GLU A 36 3.98 7.11 7.41
CA GLU A 36 5.37 6.91 6.97
C GLU A 36 6.21 6.43 8.15
N LEU A 37 6.60 5.16 8.13
CA LEU A 37 7.35 4.54 9.22
C LEU A 37 8.79 5.05 9.26
N LYS A 38 9.30 5.30 10.47
CA LYS A 38 10.73 5.53 10.68
C LYS A 38 11.51 4.23 10.50
N PRO A 39 12.81 4.27 10.13
CA PRO A 39 13.62 3.06 9.98
C PRO A 39 13.58 2.12 11.19
N ARG A 40 13.61 2.68 12.40
CA ARG A 40 13.46 1.94 13.66
C ARG A 40 12.14 1.17 13.76
N ASP A 41 11.04 1.79 13.32
CA ASP A 41 9.72 1.16 13.36
C ASP A 41 9.58 0.05 12.32
N VAL A 42 10.23 0.21 11.16
CA VAL A 42 10.32 -0.84 10.14
C VAL A 42 11.04 -2.06 10.71
N GLU A 43 12.22 -1.86 11.31
CA GLU A 43 13.00 -2.95 11.90
C GLU A 43 12.25 -3.66 13.02
N ARG A 44 11.63 -2.88 13.93
CA ARG A 44 10.81 -3.44 15.03
C ARG A 44 9.65 -4.28 14.51
N ARG A 45 8.94 -3.81 13.48
CA ARG A 45 7.84 -4.54 12.86
C ARG A 45 8.35 -5.82 12.19
N PHE A 46 9.45 -5.74 11.45
CA PHE A 46 10.06 -6.89 10.80
C PHE A 46 10.47 -7.97 11.81
N GLY A 47 11.21 -7.60 12.86
CA GLY A 47 11.66 -8.54 13.89
C GLY A 47 10.49 -9.19 14.65
N THR A 48 9.44 -8.42 14.93
CA THR A 48 8.22 -8.95 15.58
C THR A 48 7.50 -9.95 14.68
N CYS A 49 7.35 -9.63 13.39
CA CYS A 49 6.73 -10.53 12.42
C CYS A 49 7.51 -11.83 12.26
N ASP A 50 8.85 -11.76 12.15
CA ASP A 50 9.68 -12.98 12.03
C ASP A 50 9.53 -13.86 13.28
N LEU A 51 9.62 -13.28 14.48
CA LEU A 51 9.45 -14.02 15.73
C LEU A 51 8.08 -14.73 15.81
N LEU A 52 7.00 -14.02 15.48
CA LEU A 52 5.65 -14.58 15.49
C LEU A 52 5.48 -15.68 14.43
N LEU A 53 6.09 -15.51 13.25
CA LEU A 53 6.07 -16.51 12.20
C LEU A 53 6.82 -17.78 12.60
N GLN A 54 8.01 -17.65 13.20
CA GLN A 54 8.77 -18.80 13.71
C GLN A 54 7.98 -19.54 14.80
N ARG A 55 7.34 -18.81 15.72
CA ARG A 55 6.47 -19.39 16.73
C ARG A 55 5.32 -20.18 16.11
N GLN A 56 4.65 -19.60 15.11
CA GLN A 56 3.53 -20.23 14.41
C GLN A 56 3.94 -21.52 13.70
N ARG A 57 5.12 -21.52 13.06
CA ARG A 57 5.67 -22.71 12.39
C ARG A 57 6.01 -23.83 13.38
N ARG A 58 6.49 -23.49 14.57
CA ARG A 58 6.81 -24.47 15.62
C ARG A 58 5.56 -25.09 16.24
N LYS A 59 4.56 -24.25 16.51
CA LYS A 59 3.27 -24.70 17.03
C LYS A 59 2.20 -23.68 16.66
N ASP A 60 1.18 -24.16 15.96
CA ASP A 60 0.03 -23.33 15.60
C ASP A 60 -0.62 -22.78 16.87
N PHE A 61 -0.71 -21.45 16.95
CA PHE A 61 -1.33 -20.74 18.06
C PHE A 61 -2.44 -19.79 17.61
N LEU A 62 -2.71 -19.68 16.31
CA LEU A 62 -3.71 -18.75 15.77
C LEU A 62 -5.11 -19.05 16.33
N HIS A 63 -5.44 -20.33 16.52
CA HIS A 63 -6.71 -20.77 17.12
C HIS A 63 -6.94 -20.30 18.57
N ARG A 64 -5.91 -19.75 19.23
CA ARG A 64 -5.98 -19.24 20.61
C ARG A 64 -6.03 -17.73 20.67
N ILE A 65 -5.85 -17.04 19.54
CA ILE A 65 -5.80 -15.59 19.52
C ILE A 65 -7.22 -15.04 19.62
N VAL A 66 -7.44 -14.17 20.61
CA VAL A 66 -8.60 -13.29 20.69
C VAL A 66 -8.11 -11.87 20.42
N THR A 67 -8.70 -11.20 19.43
CA THR A 67 -8.39 -9.79 19.09
C THR A 67 -9.62 -8.91 19.27
N GLY A 68 -9.41 -7.63 19.50
CA GLY A 68 -10.44 -6.61 19.55
C GLY A 68 -9.85 -5.26 19.17
N ASP A 69 -10.63 -4.43 18.47
CA ASP A 69 -10.30 -3.05 18.15
C ASP A 69 -11.61 -2.25 18.02
N GLU A 70 -11.55 -0.95 18.25
CA GLU A 70 -12.70 -0.07 18.18
C GLU A 70 -12.82 0.56 16.80
N LYS A 71 -14.04 0.63 16.28
CA LYS A 71 -14.32 1.30 15.01
C LYS A 71 -15.53 2.21 15.15
N TRP A 72 -15.34 3.48 14.83
CA TRP A 72 -16.44 4.44 14.74
C TRP A 72 -17.44 4.04 13.65
N ILE A 73 -18.73 4.03 14.00
CA ILE A 73 -19.84 3.77 13.09
C ILE A 73 -20.58 5.09 12.88
N HIS A 74 -20.49 5.62 11.66
CA HIS A 74 -21.24 6.81 11.27
C HIS A 74 -22.72 6.48 11.05
N TYR A 75 -23.61 7.37 11.50
CA TYR A 75 -25.05 7.25 11.32
C TYR A 75 -25.44 7.25 9.84
N ASP A 76 -24.92 8.21 9.09
CA ASP A 76 -25.04 8.26 7.64
C ASP A 76 -23.70 7.88 6.99
N ASN A 77 -23.70 6.77 6.25
CA ASN A 77 -22.55 6.30 5.49
C ASN A 77 -23.03 5.87 4.10
N PRO A 78 -23.14 6.79 3.14
CA PRO A 78 -23.69 6.51 1.81
C PRO A 78 -22.84 5.53 0.99
N LYS A 79 -21.59 5.25 1.42
CA LYS A 79 -20.69 4.27 0.80
C LYS A 79 -20.80 2.86 1.39
N ARG A 80 -21.66 2.64 2.39
CA ARG A 80 -21.83 1.32 2.99
C ARG A 80 -22.61 0.41 2.04
N ARG A 81 -21.93 -0.58 1.45
CA ARG A 81 -22.62 -1.75 0.86
C ARG A 81 -23.37 -2.48 1.98
N LYS A 82 -24.67 -2.72 1.82
CA LYS A 82 -25.43 -3.63 2.68
C LYS A 82 -24.81 -5.03 2.50
N SER A 83 -24.33 -5.60 3.60
CA SER A 83 -23.85 -6.99 3.66
C SER A 83 -25.00 -7.96 3.53
#